data_AF-A0A316S5H0-F1
#
_entry.id   AF-A0A316S5H0-F1
#
_cell.length_a   1.000
_cell.length_b   1.000
_cell.length_c   1.000
_cell.angle_alpha   90.00
_cell.angle_beta   90.00
_cell.angle_gamma   90.00
#
_symmetry.space_group_name_H-M   'P 1'
#
loop_
_entity.id
_entity.type
_entity.pdbx_description
1 polymer ?
#
loop_
_entity_poly.entity_id
_entity_poly.type
_entity_poly.pdbx_seq_one_letter_code
_entity_poly.pdbx_strand_id
1 'polypeptide(L)'
;MKTKLTLSALMACLIVGNVGFAAPMEYHKAVLGTITDDINIVSTQNKGGIVLRSDKGASLTGNNINIDLKSKGTVGVVAGTSYTSNPILNLGDKDSTDIININVVDTSTSESPDFARGLWATGTNTKDWFYGDYSGKLNVNGKSLIITGYSENGAVYGIHAQNNTTNEQNTDNLATININTDNTYIDVSAGENAKGQGSAIVAMSQGIININSNLEVYSDEAIVARGGGVVNINTGSQKTTKLNGDIKFAYDGPSSGTAVDAKVKVNLTGADSYWNGNSSVSEGTPVEKDDVTGFTLILADNARWITDADSFVNNLNLDGGIINAVGGEEQTITVQNFTGNGSVNMQTTVEGDKYSTAKLELGKDPNGSNTPGSVTGNLNVNFIGITADDVKDAKSAMEQLVSGIKVNGTQENFNASANVKEGLLNGSISSEFNNDSTLVEGSLHQNSSTTTMDNIRDIASVALIAWRQEDSTLSQRLGELRNSEGDQGIWVRMNRGEFEYGGAFKNQYNFFQLGYDKAYGDWHYGAAISHNDGQTTYSDGSGDKAVHL
;
A
#
# COMPACT_ATOMS: atom_id res chain seq x y z
N MET A 1 -15.50 25.89 6.37
CA MET A 1 -16.58 24.96 5.98
C MET A 1 -15.96 23.91 5.08
N LYS A 2 -15.40 22.85 5.68
CA LYS A 2 -14.71 21.76 4.97
C LYS A 2 -15.54 20.51 5.20
N THR A 3 -16.28 20.09 4.17
CA THR A 3 -16.99 18.81 4.12
C THR A 3 -15.96 17.69 4.02
N LYS A 4 -15.70 17.00 5.13
CA LYS A 4 -15.03 15.69 5.13
C LYS A 4 -16.02 14.68 4.53
N LEU A 5 -15.74 14.18 3.33
CA LEU A 5 -16.38 12.97 2.80
C LEU A 5 -15.75 11.78 3.54
N THR A 6 -16.45 11.26 4.54
CA THR A 6 -16.13 9.97 5.15
C THR A 6 -16.61 8.85 4.22
N LEU A 7 -15.74 8.44 3.29
CA LEU A 7 -15.96 7.23 2.50
C LEU A 7 -15.64 6.00 3.37
N SER A 8 -16.51 5.74 4.33
CA SER A 8 -16.55 4.50 5.10
C SER A 8 -17.11 3.41 4.19
N ALA A 9 -16.22 2.75 3.44
CA ALA A 9 -16.56 1.50 2.77
C ALA A 9 -16.73 0.42 3.85
N LEU A 10 -17.98 0.31 4.32
CA LEU A 10 -18.51 -0.70 5.18
C LEU A 10 -18.36 -2.08 4.52
N MET A 11 -17.23 -2.76 4.70
CA MET A 11 -17.11 -4.19 4.38
C MET A 11 -17.70 -4.98 5.56
N ALA A 12 -19.01 -4.87 5.71
CA ALA A 12 -19.79 -5.74 6.58
C ALA A 12 -19.80 -7.14 5.98
N CYS A 13 -18.81 -7.97 6.33
CA CYS A 13 -19.00 -9.41 6.28
C CYS A 13 -20.04 -9.78 7.37
N LEU A 14 -21.32 -9.69 7.01
CA LEU A 14 -22.39 -10.41 7.72
C LEU A 14 -22.09 -11.91 7.60
N ILE A 15 -21.38 -12.46 8.58
CA ILE A 15 -21.44 -13.90 8.86
C ILE A 15 -22.70 -14.10 9.71
N VAL A 16 -23.87 -14.17 9.06
CA VAL A 16 -25.07 -14.76 9.67
C VAL A 16 -25.06 -16.24 9.35
N GLY A 17 -24.11 -16.95 9.94
CA GLY A 17 -24.18 -18.39 10.08
C GLY A 17 -24.86 -18.70 11.40
N ASN A 18 -26.07 -19.27 11.37
CA ASN A 18 -26.67 -19.92 12.52
C ASN A 18 -25.83 -21.16 12.87
N VAL A 19 -24.72 -20.98 13.58
CA VAL A 19 -24.00 -22.07 14.25
C VAL A 19 -24.69 -22.33 15.57
N GLY A 20 -25.18 -23.55 15.74
CA GLY A 20 -25.76 -24.00 17.00
C GLY A 20 -24.71 -23.92 18.10
N PHE A 21 -24.82 -22.89 18.94
CA PHE A 21 -23.91 -22.72 20.07
C PHE A 21 -24.11 -23.87 21.07
N ALA A 22 -23.03 -24.61 21.34
CA ALA A 22 -22.93 -25.43 22.53
C ALA A 22 -23.12 -24.56 23.79
N ALA A 23 -23.59 -25.16 24.87
CA ALA A 23 -23.90 -24.47 26.12
C ALA A 23 -22.73 -23.57 26.60
N PRO A 24 -23.00 -22.36 27.13
CA PRO A 24 -21.95 -21.46 27.61
C PRO A 24 -21.15 -22.14 28.72
N MET A 25 -19.83 -22.25 28.54
CA MET A 25 -18.93 -22.63 29.64
C MET A 25 -18.92 -21.49 30.68
N GLU A 26 -19.29 -21.80 31.92
CA GLU A 26 -19.04 -20.89 33.06
C GLU A 26 -17.52 -20.77 33.34
N TYR A 27 -17.05 -19.53 33.49
CA TYR A 27 -15.65 -19.16 33.63
C TYR A 27 -15.12 -19.31 35.07
N HIS A 28 -13.90 -19.86 35.19
CA HIS A 28 -12.94 -19.93 36.33
C HIS A 28 -12.17 -21.25 36.43
N LYS A 29 -12.19 -22.12 35.41
CA LYS A 29 -11.23 -23.22 35.34
C LYS A 29 -9.97 -22.76 34.61
N ALA A 30 -8.81 -22.88 35.26
CA ALA A 30 -7.54 -22.90 34.56
C ALA A 30 -7.68 -23.88 33.38
N VAL A 31 -7.49 -23.40 32.15
CA VAL A 31 -7.46 -24.31 31.00
C VAL A 31 -6.14 -25.05 31.10
N LEU A 32 -6.22 -26.35 31.35
CA LEU A 32 -5.09 -27.25 31.40
C LEU A 32 -5.34 -28.39 30.41
N GLY A 33 -4.33 -28.70 29.60
CA GLY A 33 -4.43 -29.78 28.61
C GLY A 33 -5.02 -29.32 27.28
N THR A 34 -5.63 -30.26 26.56
CA THR A 34 -6.13 -30.04 25.19
C THR A 34 -7.65 -29.98 25.17
N ILE A 35 -8.21 -28.93 24.56
CA ILE A 35 -9.64 -28.77 24.27
C ILE A 35 -9.81 -28.79 22.76
N THR A 36 -10.59 -29.74 22.23
CA THR A 36 -10.82 -29.91 20.79
C THR A 36 -12.22 -29.47 20.35
N ASP A 37 -13.11 -29.19 21.30
CA ASP A 37 -14.45 -28.70 21.02
C ASP A 37 -14.43 -27.21 20.64
N ASP A 38 -15.45 -26.76 19.91
CA ASP A 38 -15.67 -25.34 19.66
C ASP A 38 -15.80 -24.56 20.97
N ILE A 39 -15.27 -23.35 20.97
CA ILE A 39 -15.24 -22.47 22.13
C ILE A 39 -16.06 -21.24 21.83
N ASN A 40 -16.99 -20.91 22.72
CA ASN A 40 -17.77 -19.69 22.66
C ASN A 40 -17.84 -19.02 24.03
N ILE A 41 -17.14 -17.90 24.18
CA ILE A 41 -17.08 -17.10 25.40
C ILE A 41 -17.68 -15.73 25.11
N VAL A 42 -18.84 -15.43 25.69
CA VAL A 42 -19.50 -14.12 25.56
C VAL A 42 -19.77 -13.57 26.96
N SER A 43 -19.28 -12.38 27.28
CA SER A 43 -19.47 -11.80 28.61
C SER A 43 -19.45 -10.27 28.63
N THR A 44 -20.33 -9.67 29.44
CA THR A 44 -20.32 -8.23 29.74
C THR A 44 -19.84 -7.91 31.16
N GLN A 45 -19.47 -8.92 31.93
CA GLN A 45 -19.09 -8.78 33.34
C GLN A 45 -17.63 -9.18 33.59
N ASN A 46 -17.07 -10.04 32.74
CA ASN A 46 -15.74 -10.61 32.95
C ASN A 46 -14.66 -9.78 32.27
N LYS A 47 -13.54 -9.61 32.97
CA LYS A 47 -12.33 -8.95 32.47
C LYS A 47 -11.41 -9.87 31.64
N GLY A 48 -11.69 -11.17 31.55
CA GLY A 48 -10.81 -12.14 30.89
C GLY A 48 -11.59 -13.24 30.17
N GLY A 49 -11.14 -13.61 28.97
CA GLY A 49 -11.67 -14.72 28.19
C GLY A 49 -10.92 -16.02 28.46
N ILE A 50 -9.80 -16.27 27.79
CA ILE A 50 -8.91 -17.42 28.03
C ILE A 50 -7.68 -16.96 28.82
N VAL A 51 -7.38 -17.61 29.94
CA VAL A 51 -6.23 -17.26 30.80
C VAL A 51 -5.40 -18.51 31.09
N LEU A 52 -4.13 -18.51 30.67
CA LEU A 52 -3.15 -19.53 31.06
C LEU A 52 -2.13 -18.94 32.04
N ARG A 53 -1.93 -19.63 33.17
CA ARG A 53 -0.92 -19.30 34.21
C ARG A 53 -0.19 -20.53 34.75
N SER A 54 -0.18 -21.62 33.96
CA SER A 54 0.45 -22.89 34.35
C SER A 54 1.51 -23.28 33.36
N ASP A 55 2.63 -23.73 33.93
CA ASP A 55 3.75 -24.39 33.26
C ASP A 55 3.36 -25.63 32.43
N LYS A 56 2.24 -26.28 32.74
CA LYS A 56 1.74 -27.43 31.96
C LYS A 56 1.29 -27.07 30.55
N GLY A 57 1.05 -25.78 30.29
CA GLY A 57 0.52 -25.31 29.01
C GLY A 57 -0.93 -25.70 28.76
N ALA A 58 -1.46 -25.23 27.64
CA ALA A 58 -2.77 -25.60 27.13
C ALA A 58 -2.81 -25.52 25.60
N SER A 59 -3.64 -26.35 24.98
CA SER A 59 -3.93 -26.30 23.55
C SER A 59 -5.44 -26.28 23.33
N LEU A 60 -5.94 -25.31 22.57
CA LEU A 60 -7.37 -25.15 22.29
C LEU A 60 -7.54 -25.18 20.78
N THR A 61 -7.96 -26.31 20.23
CA THR A 61 -7.92 -26.61 18.78
C THR A 61 -9.31 -26.82 18.18
N GLY A 62 -10.34 -26.29 18.85
CA GLY A 62 -11.70 -26.25 18.31
C GLY A 62 -11.74 -25.68 16.90
N ASN A 63 -12.75 -26.06 16.12
CA ASN A 63 -12.90 -25.56 14.76
C ASN A 63 -13.20 -24.04 14.82
N ASN A 64 -14.15 -23.66 15.69
CA ASN A 64 -14.53 -22.29 15.94
C ASN A 64 -14.15 -21.86 17.35
N ILE A 65 -13.38 -20.79 17.48
CA ILE A 65 -13.04 -20.17 18.77
C ILE A 65 -13.54 -18.73 18.74
N ASN A 66 -14.64 -18.46 19.45
CA ASN A 66 -15.26 -17.14 19.55
C ASN A 66 -15.14 -16.58 20.98
N ILE A 67 -14.63 -15.36 21.10
CA ILE A 67 -14.49 -14.63 22.35
C ILE A 67 -15.03 -13.22 22.13
N ASP A 68 -16.12 -12.85 22.80
CA ASP A 68 -16.71 -11.50 22.78
C ASP A 68 -16.86 -10.98 24.20
N LEU A 69 -16.02 -10.00 24.56
CA LEU A 69 -15.97 -9.45 25.91
C LEU A 69 -16.21 -7.94 25.88
N LYS A 70 -17.16 -7.48 26.70
CA LYS A 70 -17.53 -6.07 26.83
C LYS A 70 -17.55 -5.65 28.29
N SER A 71 -16.40 -5.27 28.83
CA SER A 71 -16.27 -4.95 30.26
C SER A 71 -15.11 -3.99 30.49
N LYS A 72 -15.05 -3.40 31.70
CA LYS A 72 -13.96 -2.51 32.08
C LYS A 72 -12.62 -3.27 32.12
N GLY A 73 -11.68 -2.91 31.24
CA GLY A 73 -10.33 -3.46 31.21
C GLY A 73 -10.28 -4.94 30.88
N THR A 74 -10.75 -5.30 29.68
CA THR A 74 -10.94 -6.69 29.26
C THR A 74 -9.75 -7.26 28.48
N VAL A 75 -9.51 -8.57 28.61
CA VAL A 75 -8.50 -9.30 27.84
C VAL A 75 -9.11 -10.55 27.22
N GLY A 76 -9.06 -10.67 25.90
CA GLY A 76 -9.58 -11.82 25.16
C GLY A 76 -8.84 -13.10 25.51
N VAL A 77 -7.54 -13.15 25.23
CA VAL A 77 -6.67 -14.31 25.51
C VAL A 77 -5.37 -13.84 26.13
N VAL A 78 -4.93 -14.51 27.20
CA VAL A 78 -3.64 -14.23 27.84
C VAL A 78 -2.82 -15.48 28.13
N ALA A 79 -1.57 -15.45 27.69
CA ALA A 79 -0.50 -16.27 28.19
C ALA A 79 0.23 -15.48 29.30
N GLY A 80 -0.07 -15.85 30.55
CA GLY A 80 0.47 -15.22 31.76
C GLY A 80 1.86 -15.72 32.12
N THR A 81 2.20 -15.64 33.40
CA THR A 81 3.50 -16.09 33.94
C THR A 81 3.39 -17.40 34.70
N SER A 82 4.54 -18.05 34.94
CA SER A 82 4.66 -19.22 35.84
C SER A 82 5.99 -19.18 36.60
N TYR A 83 6.15 -19.98 37.66
CA TYR A 83 7.38 -20.04 38.48
C TYR A 83 8.39 -21.10 38.01
N THR A 84 7.99 -22.07 37.21
CA THR A 84 8.79 -23.27 36.95
C THR A 84 9.30 -23.35 35.50
N SER A 85 8.50 -22.92 34.54
CA SER A 85 8.88 -22.81 33.12
C SER A 85 7.92 -21.90 32.34
N ASN A 86 8.22 -21.57 31.07
CA ASN A 86 7.33 -20.76 30.22
C ASN A 86 5.95 -21.42 30.08
N PRO A 87 4.86 -20.76 30.49
CA PRO A 87 3.52 -21.23 30.15
C PRO A 87 3.27 -21.01 28.65
N ILE A 88 2.97 -22.09 27.94
CA ILE A 88 2.71 -22.08 26.49
C ILE A 88 1.22 -22.32 26.24
N LEU A 89 0.58 -21.36 25.58
CA LEU A 89 -0.80 -21.46 25.10
C LEU A 89 -0.81 -21.63 23.59
N ASN A 90 -1.32 -22.75 23.10
CA ASN A 90 -1.60 -22.94 21.67
C ASN A 90 -3.10 -22.66 21.44
N LEU A 91 -3.39 -21.61 20.68
CA LEU A 91 -4.73 -21.21 20.29
C LEU A 91 -4.94 -21.56 18.82
N GLY A 92 -5.88 -22.48 18.59
CA GLY A 92 -6.14 -23.10 17.30
C GLY A 92 -5.05 -24.07 16.84
N ASP A 93 -5.40 -24.79 15.78
CA ASP A 93 -4.53 -25.70 15.05
C ASP A 93 -4.64 -25.40 13.55
N LYS A 94 -3.51 -25.54 12.83
CA LYS A 94 -3.43 -25.20 11.41
C LYS A 94 -4.39 -26.03 10.55
N ASP A 95 -4.62 -27.28 10.92
CA ASP A 95 -5.36 -28.23 10.10
C ASP A 95 -6.85 -28.26 10.45
N SER A 96 -7.22 -27.95 11.70
CA SER A 96 -8.60 -28.08 12.19
C SER A 96 -9.33 -26.80 12.55
N THR A 97 -8.63 -25.68 12.82
CA THR A 97 -9.28 -24.44 13.26
C THR A 97 -9.59 -23.53 12.06
N ASP A 98 -10.88 -23.38 11.73
CA ASP A 98 -11.31 -22.51 10.64
C ASP A 98 -11.27 -21.04 11.05
N ILE A 99 -11.72 -20.71 12.26
CA ILE A 99 -11.82 -19.32 12.70
C ILE A 99 -11.54 -19.12 14.19
N ILE A 100 -10.76 -18.09 14.47
CA ILE A 100 -10.55 -17.53 15.80
C ILE A 100 -11.04 -16.09 15.74
N ASN A 101 -12.14 -15.79 16.42
CA ASN A 101 -12.72 -14.45 16.50
C ASN A 101 -12.61 -13.91 17.93
N ILE A 102 -12.00 -12.73 18.07
CA ILE A 102 -11.79 -12.08 19.36
C ILE A 102 -12.27 -10.64 19.26
N ASN A 103 -13.36 -10.33 19.95
CA ASN A 103 -13.87 -8.99 20.12
C ASN A 103 -13.68 -8.52 21.57
N VAL A 104 -13.03 -7.37 21.75
CA VAL A 104 -12.79 -6.78 23.08
C VAL A 104 -13.21 -5.32 23.14
N VAL A 105 -14.17 -5.00 24.02
CA VAL A 105 -14.65 -3.63 24.21
C VAL A 105 -14.40 -3.19 25.64
N ASP A 106 -13.61 -2.14 25.83
CA ASP A 106 -13.52 -1.45 27.11
C ASP A 106 -14.72 -0.52 27.30
N THR A 107 -15.47 -0.76 28.38
CA THR A 107 -16.64 0.05 28.73
C THR A 107 -16.33 1.07 29.83
N SER A 108 -15.06 1.33 30.12
CA SER A 108 -14.68 2.29 31.16
C SER A 108 -15.07 3.71 30.77
N THR A 109 -15.78 4.39 31.65
CA THR A 109 -16.07 5.84 31.56
C THR A 109 -15.25 6.65 32.57
N SER A 110 -14.20 6.05 33.12
CA SER A 110 -13.37 6.65 34.17
C SER A 110 -12.36 7.65 33.60
N GLU A 111 -12.01 8.67 34.39
CA GLU A 111 -10.87 9.56 34.12
C GLU A 111 -9.52 8.83 34.10
N SER A 112 -9.42 7.62 34.66
CA SER A 112 -8.27 6.72 34.51
C SER A 112 -8.76 5.43 33.87
N PRO A 113 -8.97 5.43 32.54
CA PRO A 113 -9.56 4.30 31.86
C PRO A 113 -8.61 3.10 31.86
N ASP A 114 -9.19 1.90 31.92
CA ASP A 114 -8.43 0.65 31.78
C ASP A 114 -8.14 0.41 30.28
N PHE A 115 -7.42 -0.67 29.96
CA PHE A 115 -7.07 -1.04 28.59
C PHE A 115 -7.75 -2.35 28.17
N ALA A 116 -8.26 -2.40 26.95
CA ALA A 116 -8.70 -3.65 26.33
C ALA A 116 -7.56 -4.31 25.55
N ARG A 117 -7.48 -5.65 25.56
CA ARG A 117 -6.47 -6.42 24.81
C ARG A 117 -7.08 -7.64 24.12
N GLY A 118 -6.88 -7.82 22.82
CA GLY A 118 -7.30 -9.03 22.12
C GLY A 118 -6.46 -10.22 22.58
N LEU A 119 -5.18 -10.21 22.21
CA LEU A 119 -4.17 -11.20 22.61
C LEU A 119 -3.11 -10.55 23.51
N TRP A 120 -2.71 -11.25 24.57
CA TRP A 120 -1.66 -10.77 25.47
C TRP A 120 -0.69 -11.87 25.88
N ALA A 121 0.61 -11.64 25.68
CA ALA A 121 1.67 -12.40 26.30
C ALA A 121 2.41 -11.47 27.26
N THR A 122 2.58 -11.90 28.51
CA THR A 122 3.19 -11.06 29.53
C THR A 122 4.30 -11.76 30.29
N GLY A 123 5.34 -10.99 30.60
CA GLY A 123 6.40 -11.37 31.53
C GLY A 123 6.16 -10.82 32.92
N THR A 124 7.07 -11.17 33.82
CA THR A 124 6.94 -10.90 35.25
C THR A 124 6.85 -9.42 35.57
N ASN A 125 5.76 -9.03 36.24
CA ASN A 125 5.67 -7.72 36.88
C ASN A 125 5.59 -7.90 38.40
N THR A 126 6.37 -7.12 39.16
CA THR A 126 6.34 -7.11 40.62
C THR A 126 5.12 -6.39 41.20
N LYS A 127 4.31 -5.72 40.37
CA LYS A 127 3.19 -4.87 40.78
C LYS A 127 1.80 -5.31 40.29
N ASP A 128 1.69 -6.36 39.48
CA ASP A 128 0.43 -6.76 38.82
C ASP A 128 0.02 -8.22 39.08
N TRP A 129 -1.10 -8.62 38.47
CA TRP A 129 -1.75 -9.95 38.53
C TRP A 129 -0.88 -11.13 38.03
N PHE A 130 0.29 -10.88 37.47
CA PHE A 130 1.18 -11.86 36.84
C PHE A 130 2.54 -11.88 37.52
N TYR A 131 2.61 -12.63 38.62
CA TYR A 131 3.82 -12.87 39.40
C TYR A 131 4.35 -14.28 39.09
N GLY A 132 5.59 -14.37 38.62
CA GLY A 132 6.25 -15.62 38.22
C GLY A 132 7.71 -15.36 37.82
N ASP A 133 8.46 -16.39 37.46
CA ASP A 133 9.84 -16.25 36.98
C ASP A 133 9.93 -16.41 35.45
N TYR A 134 8.86 -16.92 34.82
CA TYR A 134 8.79 -17.21 33.41
C TYR A 134 7.65 -16.51 32.69
N SER A 135 7.94 -16.00 31.50
CA SER A 135 7.03 -15.22 30.67
C SER A 135 6.16 -16.08 29.75
N GLY A 136 4.96 -15.60 29.46
CA GLY A 136 4.00 -16.31 28.64
C GLY A 136 4.39 -16.39 27.17
N LYS A 137 4.08 -17.53 26.55
CA LYS A 137 4.19 -17.73 25.10
C LYS A 137 2.83 -18.11 24.55
N LEU A 138 2.40 -17.42 23.51
CA LEU A 138 1.14 -17.65 22.82
C LEU A 138 1.43 -17.98 21.36
N ASN A 139 1.00 -19.16 20.92
CA ASN A 139 1.05 -19.56 19.51
C ASN A 139 -0.38 -19.58 18.98
N VAL A 140 -0.63 -18.90 17.87
CA VAL A 140 -1.93 -18.86 17.22
C VAL A 140 -1.84 -19.50 15.85
N ASN A 141 -2.64 -20.54 15.59
CA ASN A 141 -2.66 -21.28 14.33
C ASN A 141 -4.11 -21.47 13.86
N GLY A 142 -4.31 -21.62 12.56
CA GLY A 142 -5.63 -21.82 11.96
C GLY A 142 -5.76 -21.10 10.63
N LYS A 143 -6.95 -21.11 10.03
CA LYS A 143 -7.16 -20.43 8.73
C LYS A 143 -7.31 -18.92 8.91
N SER A 144 -8.17 -18.48 9.83
CA SER A 144 -8.47 -17.06 10.02
C SER A 144 -8.40 -16.64 11.49
N LEU A 145 -7.61 -15.60 11.77
CA LEU A 145 -7.64 -14.85 13.03
C LEU A 145 -8.26 -13.48 12.80
N ILE A 146 -9.31 -13.17 13.55
CA ILE A 146 -10.01 -11.88 13.51
C ILE A 146 -9.97 -11.29 14.91
N ILE A 147 -9.39 -10.10 15.03
CA ILE A 147 -9.35 -9.34 16.27
C ILE A 147 -10.03 -8.00 16.03
N THR A 148 -11.13 -7.75 16.71
CA THR A 148 -11.77 -6.45 16.76
C THR A 148 -11.69 -5.87 18.17
N GLY A 149 -11.57 -4.56 18.28
CA GLY A 149 -11.53 -3.95 19.59
C GLY A 149 -11.88 -2.47 19.60
N TYR A 150 -12.53 -2.05 20.68
CA TYR A 150 -12.91 -0.66 20.86
C TYR A 150 -12.74 -0.20 22.30
N SER A 151 -12.33 1.04 22.48
CA SER A 151 -12.31 1.70 23.78
C SER A 151 -12.74 3.15 23.66
N GLU A 152 -13.81 3.54 24.35
CA GLU A 152 -14.32 4.91 24.30
C GLU A 152 -13.33 5.91 24.92
N ASN A 153 -12.72 5.55 26.06
CA ASN A 153 -11.91 6.48 26.86
C ASN A 153 -10.46 6.03 27.04
N GLY A 154 -10.17 4.72 27.05
CA GLY A 154 -8.82 4.16 27.22
C GLY A 154 -8.15 3.73 25.92
N ALA A 155 -7.02 3.02 26.03
CA ALA A 155 -6.39 2.38 24.87
C ALA A 155 -6.96 0.98 24.62
N VAL A 156 -6.89 0.52 23.38
CA VAL A 156 -7.18 -0.86 23.00
C VAL A 156 -6.05 -1.43 22.17
N TYR A 157 -5.58 -2.62 22.55
CA TYR A 157 -4.51 -3.32 21.84
C TYR A 157 -5.02 -4.59 21.17
N GLY A 158 -4.74 -4.77 19.88
CA GLY A 158 -5.09 -6.00 19.18
C GLY A 158 -4.26 -7.16 19.70
N ILE A 159 -2.94 -7.06 19.51
CA ILE A 159 -1.92 -8.01 19.96
C ILE A 159 -0.93 -7.26 20.84
N HIS A 160 -0.67 -7.76 22.05
CA HIS A 160 0.26 -7.15 22.98
C HIS A 160 1.25 -8.18 23.51
N ALA A 161 2.54 -7.98 23.29
CA ALA A 161 3.61 -8.73 23.95
C ALA A 161 4.43 -7.78 24.83
N GLN A 162 4.56 -8.12 26.11
CA GLN A 162 5.24 -7.27 27.08
C GLN A 162 6.01 -8.08 28.12
N ASN A 163 7.34 -8.04 28.11
CA ASN A 163 8.13 -8.83 29.06
C ASN A 163 8.26 -8.17 30.44
N ASN A 164 7.94 -6.88 30.57
CA ASN A 164 8.03 -6.12 31.83
C ASN A 164 9.44 -6.04 32.45
N THR A 165 10.50 -6.21 31.65
CA THR A 165 11.90 -6.14 32.12
C THR A 165 12.75 -5.18 31.28
N THR A 166 13.78 -4.60 31.91
CA THR A 166 14.78 -3.73 31.25
C THR A 166 16.20 -4.30 31.31
N ASN A 167 16.39 -5.45 31.97
CA ASN A 167 17.69 -6.11 32.09
C ASN A 167 17.79 -7.23 31.04
N GLU A 168 19.02 -7.49 30.58
CA GLU A 168 19.42 -8.62 29.71
C GLU A 168 19.27 -9.97 30.44
N GLN A 169 18.09 -10.28 30.96
CA GLN A 169 17.82 -11.58 31.57
C GLN A 169 17.16 -12.51 30.58
N ASN A 170 17.81 -13.68 30.43
CA ASN A 170 17.36 -14.89 29.77
C ASN A 170 16.47 -14.66 28.53
N THR A 171 17.12 -14.47 27.37
CA THR A 171 16.48 -14.34 26.06
C THR A 171 15.52 -15.48 25.72
N ASP A 172 15.67 -16.65 26.35
CA ASP A 172 14.79 -17.80 26.13
C ASP A 172 13.43 -17.65 26.82
N ASN A 173 13.31 -16.65 27.70
CA ASN A 173 12.18 -16.44 28.60
C ASN A 173 11.45 -15.11 28.33
N LEU A 174 11.35 -14.71 27.06
CA LEU A 174 10.66 -13.47 26.68
C LEU A 174 9.18 -13.73 26.38
N ALA A 175 8.33 -12.79 26.78
CA ALA A 175 6.92 -12.76 26.43
C ALA A 175 6.78 -12.75 24.90
N THR A 176 6.21 -13.81 24.33
CA THR A 176 6.23 -14.05 22.89
C THR A 176 4.84 -14.36 22.35
N ILE A 177 4.46 -13.74 21.24
CA ILE A 177 3.29 -14.10 20.46
C ILE A 177 3.73 -14.50 19.05
N ASN A 178 3.34 -15.69 18.61
CA ASN A 178 3.55 -16.19 17.25
C ASN A 178 2.20 -16.37 16.57
N ILE A 179 1.98 -15.69 15.45
CA ILE A 179 0.78 -15.80 14.63
C ILE A 179 1.13 -16.54 13.33
N ASN A 180 0.59 -17.73 13.15
CA ASN A 180 0.81 -18.61 12.00
C ASN A 180 -0.52 -19.04 11.37
N THR A 181 -1.41 -18.08 11.15
CA THR A 181 -2.67 -18.31 10.43
C THR A 181 -2.50 -18.07 8.93
N ASP A 182 -3.45 -18.52 8.12
CA ASP A 182 -3.45 -18.18 6.70
C ASP A 182 -3.76 -16.69 6.51
N ASN A 183 -4.81 -16.20 7.19
CA ASN A 183 -5.22 -14.80 7.20
C ASN A 183 -5.35 -14.25 8.62
N THR A 184 -4.98 -12.98 8.79
CA THR A 184 -5.11 -12.23 10.05
C THR A 184 -5.70 -10.86 9.76
N TYR A 185 -6.82 -10.55 10.40
CA TYR A 185 -7.47 -9.26 10.35
C TYR A 185 -7.49 -8.64 11.75
N ILE A 186 -7.03 -7.40 11.87
CA ILE A 186 -7.05 -6.65 13.13
C ILE A 186 -7.66 -5.28 12.88
N ASP A 187 -8.76 -4.96 13.57
CA ASP A 187 -9.40 -3.65 13.53
C ASP A 187 -9.62 -3.17 14.97
N VAL A 188 -8.79 -2.24 15.41
CA VAL A 188 -8.85 -1.70 16.77
C VAL A 188 -8.84 -0.19 16.75
N SER A 189 -9.77 0.42 17.48
CA SER A 189 -9.93 1.88 17.51
C SER A 189 -10.24 2.39 18.90
N ALA A 190 -9.82 3.62 19.19
CA ALA A 190 -10.22 4.34 20.38
C ALA A 190 -11.14 5.51 20.03
N GLY A 191 -11.92 6.00 21.01
CA GLY A 191 -12.70 7.22 20.85
C GLY A 191 -11.82 8.44 20.56
N GLU A 192 -12.35 9.43 19.83
CA GLU A 192 -11.62 10.64 19.41
C GLU A 192 -10.94 11.40 20.57
N ASN A 193 -11.53 11.34 21.78
CA ASN A 193 -11.02 12.00 22.98
C ASN A 193 -10.47 11.01 24.02
N ALA A 194 -10.15 9.78 23.60
CA ALA A 194 -9.58 8.78 24.48
C ALA A 194 -8.20 9.22 25.00
N LYS A 195 -7.87 8.79 26.22
CA LYS A 195 -6.56 9.00 26.86
C LYS A 195 -5.50 7.99 26.35
N GLY A 196 -5.85 7.18 25.36
CA GLY A 196 -4.98 6.24 24.67
C GLY A 196 -5.50 6.03 23.24
N GLN A 197 -4.76 5.27 22.44
CA GLN A 197 -5.07 5.03 21.03
C GLN A 197 -5.53 3.59 20.78
N GLY A 198 -6.12 3.35 19.62
CA GLY A 198 -6.22 2.01 19.07
C GLY A 198 -4.85 1.60 18.50
N SER A 199 -4.24 0.54 19.06
CA SER A 199 -2.95 0.04 18.56
C SER A 199 -3.02 -1.44 18.20
N ALA A 200 -2.82 -1.78 16.94
CA ALA A 200 -3.03 -3.16 16.48
C ALA A 200 -1.97 -4.13 17.00
N ILE A 201 -0.69 -3.77 16.88
CA ILE A 201 0.45 -4.63 17.25
C ILE A 201 1.35 -3.89 18.23
N VAL A 202 1.48 -4.40 19.44
CA VAL A 202 2.17 -3.71 20.54
C VAL A 202 3.26 -4.61 21.13
N ALA A 203 4.53 -4.25 20.94
CA ALA A 203 5.68 -4.98 21.48
C ALA A 203 6.52 -4.06 22.38
N MET A 204 6.46 -4.28 23.68
CA MET A 204 7.10 -3.39 24.65
C MET A 204 8.00 -4.15 25.61
N SER A 205 9.07 -3.49 26.09
CA SER A 205 9.93 -4.01 27.16
C SER A 205 10.37 -5.44 26.87
N GLN A 206 11.08 -5.66 25.75
CA GLN A 206 11.56 -6.96 25.27
C GLN A 206 10.47 -7.99 24.90
N GLY A 207 9.21 -7.56 24.74
CA GLY A 207 8.16 -8.41 24.16
C GLY A 207 8.44 -8.73 22.69
N ILE A 208 8.10 -9.95 22.26
CA ILE A 208 8.34 -10.44 20.90
C ILE A 208 7.01 -10.77 20.22
N ILE A 209 6.80 -10.25 19.02
CA ILE A 209 5.69 -10.60 18.14
C ILE A 209 6.24 -11.06 16.79
N ASN A 210 5.86 -12.26 16.37
CA ASN A 210 6.15 -12.79 15.04
C ASN A 210 4.84 -13.08 14.32
N ILE A 211 4.65 -12.52 13.14
CA ILE A 211 3.47 -12.72 12.30
C ILE A 211 3.90 -13.32 10.97
N ASN A 212 3.33 -14.48 10.65
CA ASN A 212 3.45 -15.15 9.36
C ASN A 212 2.03 -15.42 8.84
N SER A 213 1.39 -14.39 8.30
CA SER A 213 -0.02 -14.41 7.87
C SER A 213 -0.28 -13.38 6.77
N ASN A 214 -1.31 -13.61 5.94
CA ASN A 214 -1.85 -12.54 5.10
C ASN A 214 -2.50 -11.53 6.06
N LEU A 215 -1.82 -10.42 6.31
CA LEU A 215 -2.13 -9.49 7.40
C LEU A 215 -2.87 -8.26 6.86
N GLU A 216 -3.98 -7.91 7.50
CA GLU A 216 -4.71 -6.67 7.25
C GLU A 216 -5.03 -5.98 8.59
N VAL A 217 -4.59 -4.73 8.72
CA VAL A 217 -4.63 -3.94 9.95
C VAL A 217 -5.31 -2.60 9.71
N TYR A 218 -6.21 -2.24 10.63
CA TYR A 218 -6.82 -0.92 10.76
C TYR A 218 -6.70 -0.44 12.22
N SER A 219 -5.99 0.66 12.43
CA SER A 219 -5.81 1.29 13.74
C SER A 219 -5.21 2.68 13.61
N ASP A 220 -5.23 3.47 14.68
CA ASP A 220 -4.46 4.72 14.74
C ASP A 220 -2.96 4.39 14.62
N GLU A 221 -2.51 3.44 15.44
CA GLU A 221 -1.12 2.95 15.47
C GLU A 221 -1.09 1.49 15.02
N ALA A 222 -0.65 1.23 13.78
CA ALA A 222 -0.49 -0.13 13.28
C ALA A 222 0.50 -0.92 14.14
N ILE A 223 1.61 -0.28 14.53
CA ILE A 223 2.63 -0.88 15.38
C ILE A 223 3.08 0.12 16.45
N VAL A 224 3.10 -0.31 17.71
CA VAL A 224 3.77 0.41 18.79
C VAL A 224 4.88 -0.46 19.35
N ALA A 225 6.11 0.04 19.31
CA ALA A 225 7.28 -0.69 19.80
C ALA A 225 8.16 0.18 20.70
N ARG A 226 8.77 -0.41 21.73
CA ARG A 226 9.78 0.24 22.59
C ARG A 226 10.54 -0.72 23.49
N GLY A 227 11.63 -0.24 24.08
CA GLY A 227 12.34 -0.91 25.18
C GLY A 227 12.86 -2.29 24.78
N GLY A 228 13.48 -2.40 23.60
CA GLY A 228 13.98 -3.66 23.05
C GLY A 228 12.90 -4.61 22.54
N GLY A 229 11.65 -4.14 22.38
CA GLY A 229 10.58 -4.91 21.76
C GLY A 229 10.95 -5.36 20.34
N VAL A 230 10.42 -6.50 19.92
CA VAL A 230 10.67 -7.09 18.61
C VAL A 230 9.36 -7.36 17.90
N VAL A 231 9.22 -6.86 16.68
CA VAL A 231 8.11 -7.14 15.77
C VAL A 231 8.67 -7.63 14.44
N ASN A 232 8.27 -8.83 14.03
CA ASN A 232 8.62 -9.41 12.74
C ASN A 232 7.34 -9.73 11.97
N ILE A 233 7.14 -9.10 10.81
CA ILE A 233 5.99 -9.36 9.94
C ILE A 233 6.49 -9.95 8.62
N ASN A 234 6.09 -11.19 8.34
CA ASN A 234 6.33 -11.92 7.10
C ASN A 234 7.80 -11.95 6.66
N THR A 235 8.73 -12.02 7.63
CA THR A 235 10.19 -11.87 7.40
C THR A 235 10.83 -13.01 6.59
N GLY A 236 10.10 -14.12 6.38
CA GLY A 236 10.53 -15.29 5.62
C GLY A 236 9.45 -15.87 4.70
N SER A 237 8.38 -15.12 4.37
CA SER A 237 7.28 -15.58 3.53
C SER A 237 6.82 -14.48 2.57
N GLN A 238 6.31 -14.84 1.39
CA GLN A 238 5.75 -13.90 0.41
C GLN A 238 4.25 -13.65 0.66
N LYS A 239 3.85 -13.48 1.93
CA LYS A 239 2.46 -13.23 2.30
C LYS A 239 2.10 -11.75 2.14
N THR A 240 0.83 -11.45 1.88
CA THR A 240 0.36 -10.07 1.73
C THR A 240 0.31 -9.36 3.08
N THR A 241 0.73 -8.09 3.11
CA THR A 241 0.70 -7.26 4.32
C THR A 241 0.06 -5.91 3.99
N LYS A 242 -1.03 -5.57 4.68
CA LYS A 242 -1.74 -4.29 4.58
C LYS A 242 -1.81 -3.62 5.95
N LEU A 243 -1.09 -2.53 6.13
CA LEU A 243 -1.07 -1.76 7.36
C LEU A 243 -1.73 -0.40 7.14
N ASN A 244 -2.80 -0.10 7.86
CA ASN A 244 -3.38 1.23 7.94
C ASN A 244 -3.19 1.74 9.37
N GLY A 245 -2.35 2.76 9.53
CA GLY A 245 -1.94 3.30 10.83
C GLY A 245 -0.43 3.49 10.91
N ASP A 246 -0.02 4.26 11.92
CA ASP A 246 1.36 4.67 12.10
C ASP A 246 2.22 3.60 12.78
N ILE A 247 3.54 3.72 12.64
CA ILE A 247 4.52 2.94 13.38
C ILE A 247 5.17 3.85 14.42
N LYS A 248 4.80 3.67 15.68
CA LYS A 248 5.27 4.49 16.80
C LYS A 248 6.37 3.80 17.61
N PHE A 249 7.52 4.45 17.70
CA PHE A 249 8.56 4.15 18.67
C PHE A 249 8.28 4.95 19.95
N ALA A 250 7.60 4.29 20.90
CA ALA A 250 6.90 4.99 21.97
C ALA A 250 7.75 5.22 23.22
N TYR A 251 7.57 6.37 23.85
CA TYR A 251 8.13 6.72 25.15
C TYR A 251 7.01 7.06 26.14
N ASP A 252 7.14 6.59 27.38
CA ASP A 252 6.28 7.01 28.49
C ASP A 252 7.11 7.05 29.77
N GLY A 253 7.57 8.25 30.11
CA GLY A 253 8.38 8.51 31.30
C GLY A 253 7.69 8.12 32.60
N PRO A 254 6.42 8.50 32.83
CA PRO A 254 5.66 8.12 34.02
C PRO A 254 5.49 6.61 34.27
N SER A 255 5.34 5.77 33.23
CA SER A 255 5.11 4.33 33.43
C SER A 255 6.41 3.50 33.47
N SER A 256 7.15 3.47 32.36
CA SER A 256 8.32 2.59 32.21
C SER A 256 9.63 3.35 32.17
N GLY A 257 9.64 4.54 31.54
CA GLY A 257 10.86 5.29 31.25
C GLY A 257 11.88 4.54 30.39
N THR A 258 11.47 3.48 29.68
CA THR A 258 12.33 2.70 28.78
C THR A 258 12.65 3.48 27.52
N ALA A 259 13.85 3.31 26.97
CA ALA A 259 14.22 3.88 25.67
C ALA A 259 13.27 3.43 24.56
N VAL A 260 13.14 4.23 23.51
CA VAL A 260 12.24 3.96 22.38
C VAL A 260 12.79 2.88 21.45
N ASP A 261 14.10 2.61 21.52
CA ASP A 261 14.76 1.63 20.65
C ASP A 261 14.05 0.26 20.70
N ALA A 262 13.78 -0.25 19.51
CA ALA A 262 13.10 -1.51 19.27
C ALA A 262 13.43 -2.03 17.87
N LYS A 263 13.22 -3.33 17.65
CA LYS A 263 13.45 -3.99 16.36
C LYS A 263 12.12 -4.25 15.67
N VAL A 264 11.83 -3.48 14.63
CA VAL A 264 10.60 -3.62 13.84
C VAL A 264 11.02 -3.97 12.42
N LYS A 265 10.63 -5.16 11.95
CA LYS A 265 10.88 -5.60 10.58
C LYS A 265 9.57 -5.94 9.89
N VAL A 266 9.28 -5.20 8.80
CA VAL A 266 8.06 -5.34 8.01
C VAL A 266 8.40 -5.68 6.57
N ASN A 267 7.91 -6.83 6.10
CA ASN A 267 7.98 -7.21 4.69
C ASN A 267 6.62 -6.97 4.01
N LEU A 268 6.62 -6.11 2.99
CA LEU A 268 5.49 -5.90 2.09
C LEU A 268 5.86 -6.49 0.72
N THR A 269 5.09 -7.49 0.25
CA THR A 269 5.37 -8.19 -1.02
C THR A 269 4.12 -8.29 -1.87
N GLY A 270 4.24 -7.97 -3.16
CA GLY A 270 3.13 -7.98 -4.12
C GLY A 270 2.34 -6.68 -4.13
N ALA A 271 1.68 -6.39 -5.25
CA ALA A 271 0.96 -5.13 -5.50
C ALA A 271 -0.21 -4.85 -4.52
N ASP A 272 -0.74 -5.91 -3.91
CA ASP A 272 -1.80 -5.84 -2.90
C ASP A 272 -1.29 -5.49 -1.50
N SER A 273 0.03 -5.59 -1.28
CA SER A 273 0.65 -5.20 -0.01
C SER A 273 0.91 -3.70 0.04
N TYR A 274 0.56 -3.09 1.17
CA TYR A 274 0.84 -1.69 1.40
C TYR A 274 0.95 -1.32 2.87
N TRP A 275 1.63 -0.20 3.13
CA TRP A 275 1.57 0.52 4.39
C TRP A 275 1.09 1.94 4.11
N ASN A 276 -0.02 2.32 4.72
CA ASN A 276 -0.55 3.67 4.73
C ASN A 276 -0.38 4.23 6.14
N GLY A 277 0.65 5.06 6.34
CA GLY A 277 1.02 5.61 7.63
C GLY A 277 2.46 6.12 7.66
N ASN A 278 2.82 6.66 8.82
CA ASN A 278 4.07 7.35 9.09
C ASN A 278 4.83 6.68 10.23
N SER A 279 6.15 6.86 10.27
CA SER A 279 6.97 6.43 11.42
C SER A 279 7.37 7.62 12.28
N SER A 280 7.24 7.48 13.59
CA SER A 280 7.59 8.57 14.52
C SER A 280 8.12 8.06 15.86
N VAL A 281 8.86 8.93 16.55
CA VAL A 281 9.23 8.77 17.95
C VAL A 281 8.23 9.57 18.81
N SER A 282 7.95 9.15 20.03
CA SER A 282 7.13 9.95 20.97
C SER A 282 7.72 11.34 21.20
N GLU A 283 6.87 12.35 21.16
CA GLU A 283 7.26 13.72 21.54
C GLU A 283 7.72 13.77 23.01
N GLY A 284 8.69 14.63 23.30
CA GLY A 284 9.21 14.79 24.66
C GLY A 284 10.08 13.63 25.17
N THR A 285 10.51 12.73 24.28
CA THR A 285 11.49 11.69 24.60
C THR A 285 12.84 12.34 24.96
N PRO A 286 13.51 11.94 26.06
CA PRO A 286 14.86 12.41 26.38
C PRO A 286 15.88 12.00 25.32
N VAL A 287 16.86 12.86 25.07
CA VAL A 287 17.93 12.69 24.05
C VAL A 287 18.77 11.42 24.25
N GLU A 288 18.84 10.90 25.48
CA GLU A 288 19.55 9.64 25.74
C GLU A 288 18.67 8.39 25.53
N LYS A 289 17.44 8.56 25.01
CA LYS A 289 16.40 7.53 24.91
C LYS A 289 15.56 7.59 23.64
N ASP A 290 15.81 8.53 22.74
CA ASP A 290 15.08 8.77 21.50
C ASP A 290 15.67 8.06 20.28
N ASP A 291 16.85 7.46 20.42
CA ASP A 291 17.47 6.65 19.37
C ASP A 291 16.61 5.44 18.99
N VAL A 292 16.35 5.30 17.68
CA VAL A 292 15.78 4.11 17.05
C VAL A 292 16.80 3.56 16.05
N THR A 293 17.21 2.32 16.25
CA THR A 293 18.24 1.68 15.41
C THR A 293 17.71 0.51 14.58
N GLY A 294 16.55 -0.03 14.97
CA GLY A 294 16.06 -1.33 14.52
C GLY A 294 14.90 -1.32 13.54
N PHE A 295 14.56 -0.20 12.88
CA PHE A 295 13.44 -0.18 11.93
C PHE A 295 13.86 -0.61 10.53
N THR A 296 13.31 -1.73 10.05
CA THR A 296 13.54 -2.28 8.72
C THR A 296 12.25 -2.40 7.93
N LEU A 297 12.19 -1.80 6.75
CA LEU A 297 11.07 -1.89 5.81
C LEU A 297 11.55 -2.47 4.48
N ILE A 298 10.85 -3.51 4.01
CA ILE A 298 11.09 -4.13 2.71
C ILE A 298 9.84 -3.95 1.85
N LEU A 299 10.01 -3.35 0.67
CA LEU A 299 8.96 -3.17 -0.33
C LEU A 299 9.34 -3.94 -1.60
N ALA A 300 8.64 -5.04 -1.88
CA ALA A 300 8.91 -5.91 -3.02
C ALA A 300 7.71 -6.08 -3.94
N ASP A 301 7.95 -6.35 -5.23
CA ASP A 301 6.93 -6.73 -6.20
C ASP A 301 5.75 -5.74 -6.31
N ASN A 302 6.05 -4.45 -6.47
CA ASN A 302 5.09 -3.33 -6.52
C ASN A 302 4.32 -3.07 -5.21
N ALA A 303 4.79 -3.59 -4.06
CA ALA A 303 4.27 -3.18 -2.77
C ALA A 303 4.48 -1.68 -2.52
N ARG A 304 3.55 -1.06 -1.79
CA ARG A 304 3.47 0.40 -1.66
C ARG A 304 3.59 0.89 -0.23
N TRP A 305 4.39 1.93 -0.02
CA TRP A 305 4.30 2.78 1.17
C TRP A 305 3.63 4.10 0.79
N ILE A 306 2.64 4.55 1.56
CA ILE A 306 1.95 5.83 1.42
C ILE A 306 2.13 6.58 2.74
N THR A 307 2.71 7.78 2.67
CA THR A 307 3.06 8.61 3.83
C THR A 307 2.78 10.07 3.53
N ASP A 308 2.22 10.80 4.50
CA ASP A 308 1.80 12.20 4.37
C ASP A 308 2.42 13.14 5.41
N ALA A 309 3.28 12.62 6.29
CA ALA A 309 4.01 13.39 7.29
C ALA A 309 5.49 12.96 7.33
N ASP A 310 6.27 13.66 8.15
CA ASP A 310 7.66 13.28 8.42
C ASP A 310 7.74 11.83 8.86
N SER A 311 8.72 11.12 8.30
CA SER A 311 8.90 9.69 8.55
C SER A 311 10.37 9.30 8.43
N PHE A 312 10.72 8.21 9.10
CA PHE A 312 12.06 7.64 9.02
C PHE A 312 12.10 6.12 8.87
N VAL A 313 13.17 5.60 8.27
CA VAL A 313 13.49 4.17 8.19
C VAL A 313 14.98 3.97 8.39
N ASN A 314 15.40 3.07 9.31
CA ASN A 314 16.82 2.76 9.46
C ASN A 314 17.35 1.91 8.30
N ASN A 315 16.57 0.91 7.87
CA ASN A 315 16.95 0.02 6.78
C ASN A 315 15.79 -0.14 5.80
N LEU A 316 15.90 0.52 4.64
CA LEU A 316 14.95 0.43 3.55
C LEU A 316 15.52 -0.45 2.43
N ASN A 317 14.78 -1.48 2.04
CA ASN A 317 15.06 -2.28 0.86
C ASN A 317 13.90 -2.15 -0.14
N LEU A 318 14.20 -1.63 -1.32
CA LEU A 318 13.26 -1.62 -2.44
C LEU A 318 13.63 -2.75 -3.41
N ASP A 319 12.69 -3.63 -3.71
CA ASP A 319 12.83 -4.67 -4.73
C ASP A 319 11.65 -4.60 -5.71
N GLY A 320 11.61 -3.51 -6.48
CA GLY A 320 10.45 -3.11 -7.27
C GLY A 320 9.33 -2.46 -6.43
N GLY A 321 9.62 -2.06 -5.19
CA GLY A 321 8.69 -1.34 -4.31
C GLY A 321 8.51 0.15 -4.67
N ILE A 322 7.41 0.73 -4.21
CA ILE A 322 7.01 2.11 -4.52
C ILE A 322 6.70 2.88 -3.23
N ILE A 323 7.32 4.04 -3.05
CA ILE A 323 7.00 5.01 -1.98
C ILE A 323 6.14 6.12 -2.59
N ASN A 324 5.06 6.52 -1.92
CA ASN A 324 4.20 7.64 -2.30
C ASN A 324 4.26 8.69 -1.19
N ALA A 325 5.05 9.73 -1.41
CA ALA A 325 5.18 10.89 -0.53
C ALA A 325 4.10 11.91 -0.90
N VAL A 326 3.05 12.01 -0.09
CA VAL A 326 1.85 12.81 -0.40
C VAL A 326 1.67 14.04 0.51
N GLY A 327 2.61 14.29 1.43
CA GLY A 327 2.57 15.37 2.42
C GLY A 327 3.01 16.75 1.92
N GLY A 328 3.51 16.87 0.69
CA GLY A 328 3.93 18.16 0.10
C GLY A 328 5.22 18.71 0.72
N GLU A 329 5.44 20.04 0.64
CA GLU A 329 6.76 20.65 0.91
C GLU A 329 7.29 20.54 2.34
N GLU A 330 6.39 20.33 3.30
CA GLU A 330 6.73 20.19 4.72
C GLU A 330 7.16 18.77 5.08
N GLN A 331 6.84 17.78 4.24
CA GLN A 331 7.17 16.38 4.49
C GLN A 331 8.65 16.09 4.22
N THR A 332 9.30 15.40 5.15
CA THR A 332 10.63 14.85 5.01
C THR A 332 10.65 13.35 5.30
N ILE A 333 11.12 12.57 4.34
CA ILE A 333 11.37 11.13 4.51
C ILE A 333 12.88 10.93 4.71
N THR A 334 13.26 10.37 5.85
CA THR A 334 14.66 10.11 6.21
C THR A 334 14.97 8.62 6.18
N VAL A 335 16.00 8.22 5.44
CA VAL A 335 16.43 6.82 5.32
C VAL A 335 17.92 6.73 5.65
N GLN A 336 18.28 5.91 6.63
CA GLN A 336 19.68 5.71 6.98
C GLN A 336 20.37 4.78 6.00
N ASN A 337 19.89 3.54 5.83
CA ASN A 337 20.42 2.59 4.89
C ASN A 337 19.41 2.32 3.77
N PHE A 338 19.82 2.58 2.54
CA PHE A 338 19.02 2.33 1.33
C PHE A 338 19.67 1.24 0.49
N THR A 339 18.88 0.24 0.11
CA THR A 339 19.32 -0.86 -0.75
C THR A 339 18.27 -1.18 -1.82
N GLY A 340 18.74 -1.64 -2.98
CA GLY A 340 17.90 -2.24 -4.01
C GLY A 340 17.40 -1.25 -5.07
N ASN A 341 16.32 -1.61 -5.76
CA ASN A 341 15.76 -0.87 -6.89
C ASN A 341 14.29 -0.56 -6.67
N GLY A 342 13.85 0.68 -6.90
CA GLY A 342 12.44 1.02 -6.75
C GLY A 342 12.09 2.42 -7.22
N SER A 343 10.91 2.88 -6.81
CA SER A 343 10.42 4.21 -7.18
C SER A 343 9.89 5.01 -6.00
N VAL A 344 10.04 6.33 -6.07
CA VAL A 344 9.41 7.29 -5.15
C VAL A 344 8.56 8.23 -5.99
N ASN A 345 7.27 8.25 -5.73
CA ASN A 345 6.34 9.24 -6.26
C ASN A 345 6.24 10.40 -5.26
N MET A 346 6.57 11.60 -5.69
CA MET A 346 6.56 12.80 -4.86
C MET A 346 5.46 13.74 -5.32
N GLN A 347 4.45 13.95 -4.48
CA GLN A 347 3.37 14.89 -4.75
C GLN A 347 3.93 16.30 -4.86
N THR A 348 3.74 16.88 -6.04
CA THR A 348 4.29 18.17 -6.44
C THR A 348 3.17 19.12 -6.80
N THR A 349 3.33 20.37 -6.40
CA THR A 349 2.48 21.50 -6.84
C THR A 349 3.35 22.58 -7.45
N VAL A 350 2.77 23.36 -8.37
CA VAL A 350 3.44 24.47 -9.03
C VAL A 350 2.65 25.77 -8.81
N GLU A 351 3.36 26.82 -8.39
CA GLU A 351 2.83 28.18 -8.30
C GLU A 351 3.76 29.13 -9.05
N GLY A 352 3.35 29.55 -10.25
CA GLY A 352 4.23 30.31 -11.14
C GLY A 352 5.39 29.46 -11.64
N ASP A 353 6.62 29.79 -11.21
CA ASP A 353 7.85 29.06 -11.56
C ASP A 353 8.48 28.31 -10.37
N LYS A 354 7.75 28.25 -9.23
CA LYS A 354 8.18 27.55 -8.02
C LYS A 354 7.49 26.19 -7.93
N TYR A 355 8.29 25.15 -7.74
CA TYR A 355 7.82 23.80 -7.47
C TYR A 355 7.93 23.50 -5.97
N SER A 356 6.88 22.91 -5.41
CA SER A 356 6.80 22.51 -4.01
C SER A 356 6.52 21.01 -3.94
N THR A 357 7.39 20.26 -3.29
CA THR A 357 7.35 18.79 -3.17
C THR A 357 8.05 18.36 -1.88
N ALA A 358 7.78 17.14 -1.42
CA ALA A 358 8.42 16.56 -0.24
C ALA A 358 9.95 16.48 -0.38
N LYS A 359 10.63 16.26 0.74
CA LYS A 359 12.08 16.04 0.82
C LYS A 359 12.37 14.57 1.06
N LEU A 360 13.47 14.09 0.47
CA LEU A 360 13.97 12.73 0.66
C LEU A 360 15.44 12.79 1.04
N GLU A 361 15.79 12.26 2.20
CA GLU A 361 17.17 12.24 2.71
C GLU A 361 17.63 10.79 2.87
N LEU A 362 18.48 10.32 1.97
CA LEU A 362 19.11 9.00 2.03
C LEU A 362 20.47 9.08 2.73
N GLY A 363 20.93 7.97 3.32
CA GLY A 363 22.23 7.88 3.98
C GLY A 363 22.34 8.66 5.30
N LYS A 364 21.22 9.19 5.80
CA LYS A 364 21.17 10.05 6.99
C LYS A 364 20.61 9.26 8.18
N ASP A 365 21.31 9.31 9.31
CA ASP A 365 20.80 8.73 10.55
C ASP A 365 19.58 9.54 11.04
N PRO A 366 18.40 8.90 11.20
CA PRO A 366 17.20 9.59 11.68
C PRO A 366 17.34 10.11 13.12
N ASN A 367 18.28 9.58 13.88
CA ASN A 367 18.57 10.03 15.24
C ASN A 367 19.45 11.29 15.28
N GLY A 368 19.80 11.87 14.12
CA GLY A 368 20.64 13.06 14.05
C GLY A 368 22.13 12.81 14.32
N SER A 369 22.54 11.55 14.45
CA SER A 369 23.95 11.16 14.53
C SER A 369 24.69 11.45 13.22
N ASN A 370 25.97 11.80 13.31
CA ASN A 370 26.85 11.96 12.15
C ASN A 370 27.37 10.62 11.60
N THR A 371 26.82 9.49 12.06
CA THR A 371 27.21 8.17 11.56
C THR A 371 26.65 7.99 10.16
N PRO A 372 27.50 7.94 9.12
CA PRO A 372 27.02 7.83 7.76
C PRO A 372 26.33 6.48 7.54
N GLY A 373 25.15 6.52 6.92
CA GLY A 373 24.50 5.32 6.42
C GLY A 373 25.12 4.80 5.12
N SER A 374 24.49 3.80 4.52
CA SER A 374 24.89 3.21 3.23
C SER A 374 23.78 3.34 2.19
N VAL A 375 24.15 3.63 0.94
CA VAL A 375 23.21 3.81 -0.17
C VAL A 375 23.68 2.99 -1.38
N THR A 376 22.87 2.03 -1.81
CA THR A 376 23.21 1.09 -2.90
C THR A 376 21.99 0.79 -3.78
N GLY A 377 22.15 0.82 -5.10
CA GLY A 377 21.13 0.40 -6.08
C GLY A 377 20.55 1.56 -6.91
N ASN A 378 19.33 1.41 -7.43
CA ASN A 378 18.75 2.37 -8.38
C ASN A 378 17.44 2.98 -7.88
N LEU A 379 17.34 4.31 -7.91
CA LEU A 379 16.14 5.03 -7.51
C LEU A 379 15.52 5.78 -8.68
N ASN A 380 14.24 5.55 -8.94
CA ASN A 380 13.46 6.37 -9.88
C ASN A 380 12.52 7.29 -9.11
N VAL A 381 12.69 8.60 -9.27
CA VAL A 381 11.85 9.61 -8.62
C VAL A 381 10.88 10.17 -9.65
N ASN A 382 9.59 10.14 -9.33
CA ASN A 382 8.52 10.65 -10.18
C ASN A 382 7.84 11.82 -9.48
N PHE A 383 7.92 13.01 -10.06
CA PHE A 383 7.19 14.18 -9.58
C PHE A 383 5.77 14.13 -10.14
N ILE A 384 4.82 13.79 -9.28
CA ILE A 384 3.41 13.60 -9.63
C ILE A 384 2.58 14.83 -9.25
N GLY A 385 1.43 15.04 -9.88
CA GLY A 385 0.59 16.23 -9.66
C GLY A 385 0.92 17.40 -10.59
N ILE A 386 2.02 17.30 -11.33
CA ILE A 386 2.39 18.18 -12.44
C ILE A 386 2.63 17.34 -13.70
N THR A 387 2.65 18.00 -14.85
CA THR A 387 3.02 17.44 -16.14
C THR A 387 4.05 18.32 -16.83
N ALA A 388 4.63 17.85 -17.93
CA ALA A 388 5.54 18.66 -18.74
C ALA A 388 4.87 19.91 -19.36
N ASP A 389 3.53 20.00 -19.40
CA ASP A 389 2.82 21.22 -19.82
C ASP A 389 2.93 22.33 -18.77
N ASP A 390 3.12 21.96 -17.49
CA ASP A 390 3.29 22.90 -16.38
C ASP A 390 4.72 23.46 -16.30
N VAL A 391 5.64 22.90 -17.09
CA VAL A 391 7.07 23.20 -17.06
C VAL A 391 7.44 24.17 -18.20
N LYS A 392 7.92 25.36 -17.83
CA LYS A 392 8.39 26.36 -18.81
C LYS A 392 9.83 26.12 -19.29
N ASP A 393 10.72 25.80 -18.35
CA ASP A 393 12.14 25.50 -18.62
C ASP A 393 12.49 24.19 -17.94
N ALA A 394 12.76 23.15 -18.74
CA ALA A 394 12.98 21.80 -18.25
C ALA A 394 14.19 21.72 -17.32
N LYS A 395 15.26 22.47 -17.62
CA LYS A 395 16.49 22.44 -16.81
C LYS A 395 16.26 23.05 -15.43
N SER A 396 15.74 24.28 -15.37
CA SER A 396 15.47 24.99 -14.12
C SER A 396 14.43 24.27 -13.27
N ALA A 397 13.39 23.70 -13.88
CA ALA A 397 12.40 22.91 -13.16
C ALA A 397 13.03 21.66 -12.53
N MET A 398 13.79 20.88 -13.32
CA MET A 398 14.44 19.68 -12.82
C MET A 398 15.46 19.99 -11.71
N GLU A 399 16.27 21.04 -11.86
CA GLU A 399 17.21 21.51 -10.82
C GLU A 399 16.48 21.85 -9.51
N GLN A 400 15.33 22.54 -9.58
CA GLN A 400 14.52 22.83 -8.40
C GLN A 400 13.93 21.56 -7.76
N LEU A 401 13.36 20.68 -8.58
CA LEU A 401 12.69 19.47 -8.12
C LEU A 401 13.65 18.50 -7.42
N VAL A 402 14.84 18.27 -7.99
CA VAL A 402 15.83 17.36 -7.39
C VAL A 402 16.51 17.93 -6.16
N SER A 403 16.50 19.26 -5.97
CA SER A 403 17.17 19.92 -4.82
C SER A 403 16.67 19.46 -3.45
N GLY A 404 15.45 18.92 -3.38
CA GLY A 404 14.86 18.33 -2.17
C GLY A 404 15.33 16.90 -1.86
N ILE A 405 16.12 16.28 -2.74
CA ILE A 405 16.56 14.89 -2.62
C ILE A 405 18.06 14.86 -2.30
N LYS A 406 18.41 14.51 -1.07
CA LYS A 406 19.80 14.48 -0.60
C LYS A 406 20.27 13.05 -0.43
N VAL A 407 21.46 12.74 -0.95
CA VAL A 407 22.08 11.43 -0.78
C VAL A 407 23.37 11.59 0.01
N ASN A 408 23.31 11.16 1.26
CA ASN A 408 24.43 11.16 2.19
C ASN A 408 25.04 9.77 2.32
N GLY A 409 26.04 9.63 3.19
CA GLY A 409 26.62 8.34 3.53
C GLY A 409 27.52 7.74 2.45
N THR A 410 27.89 6.47 2.66
CA THR A 410 28.74 5.72 1.72
C THR A 410 27.88 5.19 0.58
N GLN A 411 28.29 5.48 -0.65
CA GLN A 411 27.56 5.06 -1.84
C GLN A 411 28.33 3.96 -2.57
N GLU A 412 27.60 2.91 -2.96
CA GLU A 412 28.15 1.83 -3.77
C GLU A 412 27.15 1.53 -4.88
N ASN A 413 27.56 1.69 -6.16
CA ASN A 413 26.71 1.42 -7.33
C ASN A 413 25.31 2.08 -7.24
N PHE A 414 25.26 3.33 -6.80
CA PHE A 414 24.02 4.09 -6.69
C PHE A 414 23.78 4.94 -7.94
N ASN A 415 22.60 4.82 -8.56
CA ASN A 415 22.14 5.73 -9.62
C ASN A 415 20.73 6.22 -9.29
N ALA A 416 20.42 7.46 -9.69
CA ALA A 416 19.09 8.00 -9.51
C ALA A 416 18.62 8.81 -10.73
N SER A 417 17.35 8.62 -11.07
CA SER A 417 16.66 9.35 -12.13
C SER A 417 15.47 10.13 -11.56
N ALA A 418 15.12 11.21 -12.22
CA ALA A 418 14.02 12.09 -11.89
C ALA A 418 13.14 12.27 -13.12
N ASN A 419 11.82 12.21 -12.94
CA ASN A 419 10.86 12.14 -14.04
C ASN A 419 9.64 13.04 -13.78
N VAL A 420 9.19 13.72 -14.83
CA VAL A 420 7.90 14.42 -14.92
C VAL A 420 7.16 13.82 -16.11
N LYS A 421 5.91 13.40 -15.88
CA LYS A 421 5.09 12.78 -16.92
C LYS A 421 4.81 13.75 -18.07
N GLU A 422 4.63 13.22 -19.27
CA GLU A 422 4.12 14.00 -20.41
C GLU A 422 2.83 14.75 -20.06
N GLY A 423 2.67 15.91 -20.67
CA GLY A 423 1.41 16.64 -20.70
C GLY A 423 0.59 16.29 -21.94
N LEU A 424 -0.36 17.17 -22.27
CA LEU A 424 -1.11 17.10 -23.51
C LEU A 424 -0.24 17.53 -24.70
N LEU A 425 0.57 18.58 -24.52
CA LEU A 425 1.34 19.21 -25.60
C LEU A 425 2.84 18.88 -25.52
N ASN A 426 3.39 18.84 -24.32
CA ASN A 426 4.82 18.66 -24.07
C ASN A 426 5.12 17.22 -23.65
N GLY A 427 6.12 16.60 -24.29
CA GLY A 427 6.59 15.26 -23.93
C GLY A 427 7.20 15.21 -22.53
N SER A 428 7.26 14.00 -21.95
CA SER A 428 7.81 13.77 -20.62
C SER A 428 9.23 14.30 -20.47
N ILE A 429 9.59 14.73 -19.27
CA ILE A 429 10.92 15.23 -18.92
C ILE A 429 11.59 14.21 -17.99
N SER A 430 12.84 13.87 -18.26
CA SER A 430 13.64 12.98 -17.42
C SER A 430 15.08 13.47 -17.30
N SER A 431 15.73 13.20 -16.18
CA SER A 431 17.16 13.48 -15.99
C SER A 431 17.75 12.56 -14.94
N GLU A 432 19.04 12.26 -15.04
CA GLU A 432 19.81 11.67 -13.96
C GLU A 432 20.32 12.78 -13.02
N PHE A 433 20.55 12.45 -11.75
CA PHE A 433 21.11 13.40 -10.78
C PHE A 433 22.18 12.77 -9.89
N ASN A 434 23.15 13.60 -9.51
CA ASN A 434 24.25 13.29 -8.61
C ASN A 434 23.81 13.38 -7.14
N ASN A 435 24.68 12.90 -6.26
CA ASN A 435 24.39 12.84 -4.82
C ASN A 435 24.24 14.21 -4.14
N ASP A 436 24.83 15.25 -4.71
CA ASP A 436 24.70 16.64 -4.27
C ASP A 436 23.44 17.33 -4.83
N SER A 437 22.49 16.53 -5.32
CA SER A 437 21.21 17.00 -5.87
C SER A 437 21.40 17.85 -7.13
N THR A 438 22.49 17.68 -7.87
CA THR A 438 22.72 18.35 -9.15
C THR A 438 22.42 17.42 -10.32
N LEU A 439 21.99 17.95 -11.47
CA LEU A 439 21.76 17.13 -12.65
C LEU A 439 23.08 16.61 -13.24
N VAL A 440 23.06 15.37 -13.72
CA VAL A 440 24.17 14.82 -14.51
C VAL A 440 24.21 15.53 -15.86
N GLU A 441 25.39 16.02 -16.27
CA GLU A 441 25.56 16.76 -17.52
C GLU A 441 25.12 15.91 -18.73
N GLY A 442 24.27 16.47 -19.58
CA GLY A 442 23.76 15.80 -20.79
C GLY A 442 22.68 14.75 -20.55
N SER A 443 22.28 14.48 -19.30
CA SER A 443 21.23 13.50 -18.99
C SER A 443 19.80 14.04 -19.13
N LEU A 444 19.63 15.37 -19.13
CA LEU A 444 18.32 16.01 -19.27
C LEU A 444 17.73 15.73 -20.67
N HIS A 445 16.58 15.08 -20.69
CA HIS A 445 15.84 14.76 -21.89
C HIS A 445 14.38 15.20 -21.75
N GLN A 446 13.84 15.76 -22.83
CA GLN A 446 12.42 15.99 -22.98
C GLN A 446 11.95 15.34 -24.29
N ASN A 447 10.94 14.50 -24.21
CA ASN A 447 10.38 13.85 -25.39
C ASN A 447 9.82 14.92 -26.37
N SER A 448 10.03 14.70 -27.66
CA SER A 448 9.64 15.65 -28.72
C SER A 448 8.17 15.60 -29.13
N SER A 449 7.43 14.60 -28.67
CA SER A 449 5.99 14.40 -28.90
C SER A 449 5.34 13.86 -27.62
N THR A 450 4.01 13.92 -27.58
CA THR A 450 3.19 13.27 -26.55
C THR A 450 2.36 12.17 -27.18
N THR A 451 1.92 11.22 -26.37
CA THR A 451 0.93 10.21 -26.79
C THR A 451 -0.32 10.88 -27.38
N THR A 452 -0.73 12.04 -26.86
CA THR A 452 -1.88 12.78 -27.41
C THR A 452 -1.60 13.37 -28.78
N MET A 453 -0.44 14.01 -28.97
CA MET A 453 -0.04 14.60 -30.25
C MET A 453 0.14 13.54 -31.34
N ASP A 454 0.73 12.40 -30.99
CA ASP A 454 0.85 11.27 -31.90
C ASP A 454 -0.54 10.73 -32.29
N ASN A 455 -1.45 10.56 -31.32
CA ASN A 455 -2.83 10.14 -31.62
C ASN A 455 -3.60 11.14 -32.49
N ILE A 456 -3.44 12.46 -32.28
CA ILE A 456 -4.08 13.48 -33.12
C ILE A 456 -3.53 13.44 -34.55
N ARG A 457 -2.20 13.27 -34.71
CA ARG A 457 -1.56 13.11 -36.03
C ARG A 457 -2.14 11.89 -36.75
N ASP A 458 -2.32 10.79 -36.04
CA ASP A 458 -2.86 9.55 -36.61
C ASP A 458 -4.32 9.73 -37.03
N ILE A 459 -5.16 10.39 -36.22
CA ILE A 459 -6.55 10.73 -36.58
C ILE A 459 -6.63 11.64 -37.81
N ALA A 460 -5.82 12.71 -37.86
CA ALA A 460 -5.77 13.63 -39.00
C ALA A 460 -5.37 12.90 -40.30
N SER A 461 -4.50 11.90 -40.18
CA SER A 461 -4.11 11.05 -41.30
C SER A 461 -5.30 10.25 -41.84
N VAL A 462 -6.21 9.77 -40.99
CA VAL A 462 -7.43 9.10 -41.46
C VAL A 462 -8.32 10.03 -42.30
N ALA A 463 -8.44 11.31 -41.95
CA ALA A 463 -9.25 12.26 -42.72
C ALA A 463 -8.64 12.53 -44.10
N LEU A 464 -7.32 12.69 -44.18
CA LEU A 464 -6.60 12.85 -45.44
C LEU A 464 -6.73 11.61 -46.34
N ILE A 465 -6.63 10.42 -45.77
CA ILE A 465 -6.76 9.16 -46.50
C ILE A 465 -8.21 8.97 -47.00
N ALA A 466 -9.21 9.30 -46.19
CA ALA A 466 -10.60 9.29 -46.66
C ALA A 466 -10.83 10.22 -47.87
N TRP A 467 -10.24 11.42 -47.87
CA TRP A 467 -10.31 12.31 -49.03
C TRP A 467 -9.59 11.72 -50.26
N ARG A 468 -8.38 11.17 -50.08
CA ARG A 468 -7.64 10.50 -51.17
C ARG A 468 -8.39 9.32 -51.77
N GLN A 469 -9.20 8.61 -50.98
CA GLN A 469 -10.00 7.47 -51.46
C GLN A 469 -11.13 7.89 -52.41
N GLU A 470 -11.69 9.09 -52.21
CA GLU A 470 -12.69 9.69 -53.11
C GLU A 470 -12.06 10.26 -54.40
N ASP A 471 -10.79 10.67 -54.33
CA ASP A 471 -10.07 11.21 -55.48
C ASP A 471 -9.87 10.14 -56.57
N SER A 472 -10.29 10.45 -57.79
CA SER A 472 -10.23 9.53 -58.92
C SER A 472 -10.12 10.25 -60.25
N THR A 473 -9.39 9.66 -61.19
CA THR A 473 -9.32 10.18 -62.57
C THR A 473 -10.58 9.82 -63.36
N LEU A 474 -10.84 10.55 -64.44
CA LEU A 474 -12.00 10.31 -65.31
C LEU A 474 -12.08 8.85 -65.79
N SER A 475 -10.94 8.25 -66.18
CA SER A 475 -10.88 6.86 -66.64
C SER A 475 -11.07 5.84 -65.52
N GLN A 476 -10.65 6.16 -64.29
CA GLN A 476 -10.91 5.31 -63.12
C GLN A 476 -12.37 5.37 -62.67
N ARG A 477 -13.06 6.47 -62.95
CA ARG A 477 -14.45 6.69 -62.53
C ARG A 477 -15.45 6.20 -63.56
N LEU A 478 -15.23 6.51 -64.83
CA LEU A 478 -16.19 6.28 -65.92
C LEU A 478 -15.70 5.27 -66.96
N GLY A 479 -14.48 4.73 -66.83
CA GLY A 479 -13.89 3.85 -67.83
C GLY A 479 -13.57 4.60 -69.13
N GLU A 480 -13.68 3.91 -70.27
CA GLU A 480 -13.43 4.51 -71.58
C GLU A 480 -14.74 4.99 -72.22
N LEU A 481 -14.92 6.31 -72.30
CA LEU A 481 -16.12 6.95 -72.85
C LEU A 481 -16.03 7.23 -74.37
N ARG A 482 -14.92 6.90 -75.01
CA ARG A 482 -14.53 7.46 -76.32
C ARG A 482 -15.33 6.94 -77.52
N ASN A 483 -16.28 6.02 -77.33
CA ASN A 483 -17.09 5.48 -78.42
C ASN A 483 -18.45 4.88 -77.98
N SER A 484 -19.16 5.54 -77.05
CA SER A 484 -20.52 5.13 -76.67
C SER A 484 -21.54 5.62 -77.69
N GLU A 485 -22.32 4.71 -78.30
CA GLU A 485 -23.43 5.07 -79.20
C GLU A 485 -24.72 5.50 -78.45
N GLY A 486 -24.78 5.27 -77.13
CA GLY A 486 -25.96 5.57 -76.30
C GLY A 486 -25.91 6.96 -75.64
N ASP A 487 -27.07 7.62 -75.56
CA ASP A 487 -27.22 8.96 -74.95
C ASP A 487 -27.35 8.92 -73.42
N GLN A 488 -27.53 7.76 -72.79
CA GLN A 488 -27.73 7.57 -71.35
C GLN A 488 -26.94 6.37 -70.84
N GLY A 489 -26.39 6.46 -69.63
CA GLY A 489 -25.56 5.41 -69.03
C GLY A 489 -25.81 5.24 -67.53
N ILE A 490 -25.82 3.98 -67.07
CA ILE A 490 -25.72 3.62 -65.64
C ILE A 490 -24.38 2.92 -65.47
N TRP A 491 -23.62 3.30 -64.46
CA TRP A 491 -22.32 2.71 -64.17
C TRP A 491 -22.14 2.45 -62.68
N VAL A 492 -21.35 1.42 -62.37
CA VAL A 492 -20.97 1.05 -61.02
C VAL A 492 -19.46 0.94 -60.94
N ARG A 493 -18.89 1.47 -59.87
CA ARG A 493 -17.48 1.36 -59.53
C ARG A 493 -17.33 0.73 -58.16
N MET A 494 -16.37 -0.20 -58.05
CA MET A 494 -15.88 -0.73 -56.78
C MET A 494 -14.36 -0.54 -56.73
N ASN A 495 -13.84 -0.04 -55.62
CA ASN A 495 -12.41 0.02 -55.34
C ASN A 495 -12.14 -0.55 -53.95
N ARG A 496 -11.08 -1.35 -53.81
CA ARG A 496 -10.60 -1.84 -52.52
C ARG A 496 -9.12 -1.56 -52.43
N GLY A 497 -8.69 -1.03 -51.30
CA GLY A 497 -7.28 -0.74 -51.08
C GLY A 497 -6.86 -0.95 -49.65
N GLU A 498 -5.55 -1.05 -49.48
CA GLU A 498 -4.87 -1.02 -48.20
C GLU A 498 -3.80 0.08 -48.27
N PHE A 499 -3.69 0.86 -47.20
CA PHE A 499 -2.65 1.85 -47.03
C PHE A 499 -1.97 1.66 -45.69
N GLU A 500 -0.65 1.59 -45.69
CA GLU A 500 0.17 1.48 -44.49
C GLU A 500 1.19 2.63 -44.47
N TYR A 501 1.34 3.27 -43.31
CA TYR A 501 2.33 4.33 -43.11
C TYR A 501 3.13 4.07 -41.84
N GLY A 502 4.42 3.78 -42.01
CA GLY A 502 5.39 3.66 -40.92
C GLY A 502 5.11 2.57 -39.89
N GLY A 503 4.29 1.55 -40.20
CA GLY A 503 3.90 0.48 -39.27
C GLY A 503 2.95 0.90 -38.13
N ALA A 504 2.81 2.20 -37.89
CA ALA A 504 1.97 2.81 -36.87
C ALA A 504 0.53 3.09 -37.35
N PHE A 505 0.28 3.08 -38.66
CA PHE A 505 -1.01 3.35 -39.27
C PHE A 505 -1.32 2.35 -40.38
N LYS A 506 -2.49 1.71 -40.30
CA LYS A 506 -3.01 0.83 -41.35
C LYS A 506 -4.48 1.11 -41.60
N ASN A 507 -4.84 1.35 -42.86
CA ASN A 507 -6.22 1.54 -43.30
C ASN A 507 -6.57 0.54 -44.40
N GLN A 508 -7.69 -0.16 -44.25
CA GLN A 508 -8.29 -1.01 -45.28
C GLN A 508 -9.68 -0.45 -45.62
N TYR A 509 -10.00 -0.32 -46.90
CA TYR A 509 -11.27 0.28 -47.32
C TYR A 509 -11.89 -0.44 -48.51
N ASN A 510 -13.22 -0.38 -48.57
CA ASN A 510 -14.05 -0.76 -49.71
C ASN A 510 -14.92 0.45 -50.09
N PHE A 511 -14.71 0.93 -51.30
CA PHE A 511 -15.43 2.05 -51.88
C PHE A 511 -16.38 1.54 -52.97
N PHE A 512 -17.63 1.96 -52.90
CA PHE A 512 -18.66 1.67 -53.90
C PHE A 512 -19.26 2.98 -54.41
N GLN A 513 -19.48 3.08 -55.72
CA GLN A 513 -20.13 4.24 -56.32
C GLN A 513 -21.07 3.79 -57.44
N LEU A 514 -22.28 4.34 -57.45
CA LEU A 514 -23.28 4.14 -58.50
C LEU A 514 -23.57 5.50 -59.12
N GLY A 515 -23.56 5.57 -60.44
CA GLY A 515 -23.86 6.81 -61.15
C GLY A 515 -24.75 6.60 -62.35
N TYR A 516 -25.40 7.69 -62.73
CA TYR A 516 -26.16 7.83 -63.95
C TYR A 516 -25.76 9.11 -64.66
N ASP A 517 -25.54 9.03 -65.96
CA ASP A 517 -25.24 10.19 -66.79
C ASP A 517 -25.98 10.16 -68.14
N LYS A 518 -26.07 11.35 -68.74
CA LYS A 518 -26.68 11.60 -70.04
C LYS A 518 -25.74 12.44 -70.90
N ALA A 519 -25.51 12.00 -72.13
CA ALA A 519 -24.75 12.70 -73.15
C ALA A 519 -25.62 13.77 -73.85
N TYR A 520 -25.06 14.96 -74.04
CA TYR A 520 -25.64 16.06 -74.81
C TYR A 520 -24.54 16.69 -75.67
N GLY A 521 -24.46 16.27 -76.94
CA GLY A 521 -23.31 16.58 -77.80
C GLY A 521 -22.03 15.95 -77.26
N ASP A 522 -20.96 16.73 -77.14
CA ASP A 522 -19.67 16.27 -76.60
C ASP A 522 -19.62 16.25 -75.05
N TRP A 523 -20.71 16.63 -74.37
CA TRP A 523 -20.75 16.77 -72.91
C TRP A 523 -21.57 15.67 -72.25
N HIS A 524 -21.09 15.11 -71.14
CA HIS A 524 -21.85 14.21 -70.27
C HIS A 524 -22.22 14.92 -68.96
N TYR A 525 -23.49 14.84 -68.57
CA TYR A 525 -23.99 15.36 -67.30
C TYR A 525 -24.60 14.22 -66.49
N GLY A 526 -24.26 14.11 -65.21
CA GLY A 526 -24.73 13.02 -64.39
C GLY A 526 -24.64 13.28 -62.89
N ALA A 527 -25.18 12.35 -62.13
CA ALA A 527 -25.09 12.32 -60.68
C ALA A 527 -24.60 10.94 -60.24
N ALA A 528 -23.86 10.91 -59.13
CA ALA A 528 -23.39 9.67 -58.53
C ALA A 528 -23.53 9.75 -57.01
N ILE A 529 -23.77 8.60 -56.39
CA ILE A 529 -23.80 8.40 -54.95
C ILE A 529 -22.66 7.44 -54.61
N SER A 530 -21.88 7.75 -53.57
CA SER A 530 -20.82 6.86 -53.09
C SER A 530 -21.02 6.43 -51.65
N HIS A 531 -20.54 5.23 -51.37
CA HIS A 531 -20.43 4.69 -50.03
C HIS A 531 -19.02 4.16 -49.84
N ASN A 532 -18.36 4.64 -48.78
CA ASN A 532 -17.05 4.17 -48.38
C ASN A 532 -17.13 3.56 -46.99
N ASP A 533 -16.70 2.32 -46.87
CA ASP A 533 -16.61 1.58 -45.63
C ASP A 533 -15.16 1.12 -45.43
N GLY A 534 -14.58 1.47 -44.29
CA GLY A 534 -13.17 1.16 -44.03
C GLY A 534 -12.86 1.06 -42.55
N GLN A 535 -11.88 0.19 -42.26
CA GLN A 535 -11.35 -0.03 -40.93
C GLN A 535 -9.94 0.55 -40.85
N THR A 536 -9.69 1.31 -39.78
CA THR A 536 -8.38 1.93 -39.52
C THR A 536 -7.86 1.53 -38.16
N THR A 537 -6.59 1.11 -38.12
CA THR A 537 -5.86 0.77 -36.90
C THR A 537 -4.64 1.67 -36.77
N TYR A 538 -4.41 2.16 -35.57
CA TYR A 538 -3.27 2.98 -35.17
C TYR A 538 -2.64 2.43 -33.88
N SER A 539 -1.42 2.88 -33.56
CA SER A 539 -0.59 2.32 -32.47
C SER A 539 -1.33 2.18 -31.12
N ASP A 540 -2.19 3.14 -30.78
CA ASP A 540 -2.93 3.15 -29.51
C ASP A 540 -4.47 3.01 -29.67
N GLY A 541 -4.96 2.51 -30.81
CA GLY A 541 -6.40 2.33 -30.99
C GLY A 541 -6.88 1.81 -32.35
N SER A 542 -8.18 1.63 -32.48
CA SER A 542 -8.84 1.26 -33.74
C SER A 542 -10.12 2.09 -33.93
N GLY A 543 -10.49 2.34 -35.18
CA GLY A 543 -11.70 3.06 -35.55
C GLY A 543 -12.32 2.52 -36.83
N ASP A 544 -13.63 2.27 -36.79
CA ASP A 544 -14.45 1.96 -37.96
C ASP A 544 -15.03 3.26 -38.54
N LYS A 545 -15.02 3.40 -39.88
CA LYS A 545 -15.59 4.55 -40.58
C LYS A 545 -16.61 4.10 -41.63
N ALA A 546 -17.84 4.60 -41.49
CA ALA A 546 -18.83 4.62 -42.56
C ALA A 546 -19.10 6.08 -42.97
N VAL A 547 -18.84 6.41 -44.23
CA VAL A 547 -19.16 7.73 -44.80
C VAL A 547 -20.21 7.55 -45.91
N HIS A 548 -21.26 8.37 -45.85
CA HIS A 548 -22.35 8.43 -46.83
C HIS A 548 -22.38 9.84 -47.44
N LEU A 549 -22.26 9.93 -48.77
CA LEU A 549 -22.33 11.19 -49.53
C LEU A 549 -23.23 11.06 -50.75
#